data_AF-A0A7S1MEN3-F1
#
_entry.id   AF-A0A7S1MEN3-F1
#
_cell.length_a   1.000
_cell.length_b   1.000
_cell.length_c   1.000
_cell.angle_alpha   90.00
_cell.angle_beta   90.00
_cell.angle_gamma   90.00
#
_symmetry.space_group_name_H-M   'P 1'
#
loop_
_entity.id
_entity.type
_entity.pdbx_description
1 polymer ?
#
loop_
_entity_poly.entity_id
_entity_poly.type
_entity_poly.pdbx_seq_one_letter_code
_entity_poly.pdbx_strand_id
1 'polypeptide(L)'
;MQVDAMLLLQRQMEVEGLVRAPPKTPADLVAVAATFSELTKFVTRIGRIATRLGLPLELVFQCLLGLGAGNVDFDKQKRDGDVPMHQAKVLNRDAANSIAPQLRASVEAEELEQLVERSGRMRTFLRIKVEDANDLSQARRGLALAEEYCEQLRMLSEGDPERMWAIYKADDEPSIRRAIRGAPGAGADGAAAADGTGSDAEGSGPTTKPRP
;
A
#
# COMPACT_ATOMS: atom_id res chain seq x y z
N MET A 1 -3.49 26.09 2.34
CA MET A 1 -4.25 25.05 1.62
C MET A 1 -5.26 24.51 2.62
N GLN A 2 -6.57 24.65 2.37
CA GLN A 2 -7.58 24.11 3.29
C GLN A 2 -7.65 22.61 3.06
N VAL A 3 -7.26 21.82 4.05
CA VAL A 3 -7.30 20.36 3.97
C VAL A 3 -8.73 19.91 4.19
N ASP A 4 -9.28 19.18 3.22
CA ASP A 4 -10.57 18.52 3.36
C ASP A 4 -10.38 17.20 4.13
N ALA A 5 -10.62 17.26 5.44
CA ALA A 5 -10.47 16.10 6.32
C ALA A 5 -11.49 14.99 6.01
N MET A 6 -12.67 15.33 5.50
CA MET A 6 -13.67 14.33 5.09
C MET A 6 -13.20 13.56 3.86
N LEU A 7 -12.58 14.25 2.90
CA LEU A 7 -11.96 13.61 1.75
C LEU A 7 -10.84 12.65 2.18
N LEU A 8 -10.00 13.02 3.15
CA LEU A 8 -8.94 12.14 3.66
C LEU A 8 -9.51 10.87 4.31
N LEU A 9 -10.57 10.97 5.13
CA LEU A 9 -11.25 9.80 5.71
C LEU A 9 -11.84 8.90 4.63
N GLN A 10 -12.49 9.48 3.62
CA GLN A 10 -13.02 8.71 2.50
C GLN A 10 -11.91 7.94 1.77
N ARG A 11 -10.81 8.64 1.46
CA ARG A 11 -9.66 8.05 0.76
C ARG A 11 -8.98 6.95 1.57
N GLN A 12 -8.91 7.10 2.89
CA GLN A 12 -8.43 6.05 3.80
C GLN A 12 -9.23 4.76 3.62
N MET A 13 -10.56 4.83 3.70
CA MET A 13 -11.43 3.65 3.53
C MET A 13 -11.28 3.00 2.15
N GLU A 14 -11.16 3.82 1.10
CA GLU A 14 -10.95 3.35 -0.28
C GLU A 14 -9.62 2.59 -0.41
N VAL A 15 -8.54 3.11 0.19
CA VAL A 15 -7.22 2.46 0.20
C VAL A 15 -7.23 1.16 1.01
N GLU A 16 -7.89 1.13 2.17
CA GLU A 16 -8.05 -0.10 2.97
C GLU A 16 -8.88 -1.17 2.25
N GLY A 17 -9.87 -0.74 1.46
CA GLY A 17 -10.66 -1.61 0.59
C GLY A 17 -9.86 -2.16 -0.59
N LEU A 18 -8.87 -1.41 -1.07
CA LEU A 18 -8.10 -1.72 -2.27
C LEU A 18 -7.01 -2.78 -2.06
N VAL A 19 -6.30 -2.75 -0.91
CA VAL A 19 -5.14 -3.63 -0.65
C VAL A 19 -5.52 -4.90 0.11
N ARG A 20 -4.81 -6.00 -0.16
CA ARG A 20 -5.05 -7.27 0.56
C ARG A 20 -4.66 -7.20 2.02
N ALA A 21 -3.59 -6.48 2.32
CA ALA A 21 -3.03 -6.28 3.65
C ALA A 21 -2.89 -4.78 3.89
N PRO A 22 -3.87 -4.14 4.58
CA PRO A 22 -3.74 -2.76 5.01
C PRO A 22 -2.51 -2.56 5.91
N PRO A 23 -1.86 -1.39 5.85
CA PRO A 23 -0.69 -1.10 6.68
C PRO A 23 -1.06 -1.13 8.17
N LYS A 24 -0.18 -1.71 8.99
CA LYS A 24 -0.39 -1.87 10.45
C LYS A 24 0.59 -1.05 11.28
N THR A 25 1.64 -0.55 10.65
CA THR A 25 2.69 0.25 11.26
C THR A 25 3.06 1.44 10.37
N PRO A 26 3.73 2.47 10.90
CA PRO A 26 4.28 3.57 10.09
C PRO A 26 5.18 3.09 8.96
N ALA A 27 6.04 2.10 9.23
CA ALA A 27 6.92 1.51 8.24
C ALA A 27 6.12 0.79 7.12
N ASP A 28 5.05 0.08 7.47
CA ASP A 28 4.18 -0.56 6.48
C ASP A 28 3.51 0.49 5.58
N LEU A 29 3.04 1.60 6.15
CA LEU A 29 2.38 2.67 5.38
C LEU A 29 3.33 3.27 4.34
N VAL A 30 4.60 3.51 4.72
CA VAL A 30 5.62 3.99 3.77
C VAL A 30 5.90 2.95 2.69
N ALA A 31 5.99 1.66 3.04
CA ALA A 31 6.20 0.59 2.07
C ALA A 31 5.01 0.40 1.12
N VAL A 32 3.78 0.52 1.62
CA VAL A 32 2.54 0.49 0.84
C VAL A 32 2.49 1.69 -0.11
N ALA A 33 2.81 2.90 0.35
CA ALA A 33 2.90 4.10 -0.49
C ALA A 33 3.93 3.93 -1.62
N ALA A 34 5.11 3.39 -1.31
CA ALA A 34 6.12 3.08 -2.32
C ALA A 34 5.61 2.06 -3.35
N THR A 35 4.89 1.03 -2.90
CA THR A 35 4.28 0.02 -3.77
C THR A 35 3.22 0.64 -4.69
N PHE A 36 2.37 1.53 -4.19
CA PHE A 36 1.41 2.26 -5.03
C PHE A 36 2.12 3.03 -6.15
N SER A 37 3.17 3.80 -5.81
CA SER A 37 3.90 4.57 -6.82
C SER A 37 4.59 3.68 -7.85
N GLU A 38 5.17 2.57 -7.42
CA GLU A 38 5.77 1.59 -8.32
C GLU A 38 4.73 1.00 -9.28
N LEU A 39 3.57 0.59 -8.76
CA LEU A 39 2.50 -0.02 -9.57
C LEU A 39 1.83 1.00 -10.50
N THR A 40 1.66 2.26 -10.10
CA THR A 40 1.17 3.32 -11.01
C THR A 40 2.15 3.57 -12.16
N LYS A 41 3.47 3.62 -11.87
CA LYS A 41 4.51 3.74 -12.90
C LYS A 41 4.51 2.54 -13.83
N PHE A 42 4.36 1.34 -13.29
CA PHE A 42 4.20 0.11 -14.06
C PHE A 42 3.00 0.19 -15.02
N VAL A 43 1.79 0.50 -14.54
CA VAL A 43 0.58 0.60 -15.37
C VAL A 43 0.76 1.67 -16.46
N THR A 44 1.37 2.80 -16.12
CA THR A 44 1.71 3.85 -17.09
C THR A 44 2.67 3.33 -18.15
N ARG A 45 3.69 2.56 -17.75
CA ARG A 45 4.69 2.02 -18.67
C ARG A 45 4.10 0.98 -19.63
N ILE A 46 3.32 0.03 -19.13
CA ILE A 46 2.65 -0.96 -19.99
C ILE A 46 1.60 -0.31 -20.91
N GLY A 47 0.97 0.79 -20.48
CA GLY A 47 0.12 1.63 -21.32
C GLY A 47 0.87 2.22 -22.51
N ARG A 48 2.07 2.79 -22.27
CA ARG A 48 2.91 3.30 -23.35
C ARG A 48 3.35 2.20 -24.33
N ILE A 49 3.67 1.02 -23.81
CA ILE A 49 4.03 -0.15 -24.63
C ILE A 49 2.81 -0.57 -25.48
N ALA A 50 1.64 -0.69 -24.87
CA ALA A 50 0.40 -1.04 -25.55
C ALA A 50 0.09 -0.06 -26.70
N THR A 51 0.16 1.26 -26.44
CA THR A 51 0.00 2.28 -27.48
C THR A 51 1.01 2.14 -28.60
N ARG A 52 2.30 1.94 -28.28
CA ARG A 52 3.38 1.77 -29.28
C ARG A 52 3.18 0.54 -30.17
N LEU A 53 2.63 -0.55 -29.61
CA LEU A 53 2.39 -1.80 -30.34
C LEU A 53 1.02 -1.85 -31.01
N GLY A 54 0.15 -0.85 -30.80
CA GLY A 54 -1.24 -0.86 -31.29
C GLY A 54 -2.09 -1.96 -30.65
N LEU A 55 -1.78 -2.35 -29.41
CA LEU A 55 -2.45 -3.44 -28.70
C LEU A 55 -3.33 -2.90 -27.56
N PRO A 56 -4.39 -3.64 -27.17
CA PRO A 56 -5.12 -3.35 -25.94
C PRO A 56 -4.23 -3.50 -24.70
N LEU A 57 -4.43 -2.63 -23.71
CA LEU A 57 -3.63 -2.62 -22.47
C LEU A 57 -3.80 -3.93 -21.68
N GLU A 58 -5.03 -4.43 -21.59
CA GLU A 58 -5.36 -5.69 -20.94
C GLU A 58 -4.64 -6.87 -21.58
N LEU A 59 -4.44 -6.85 -22.90
CA LEU A 59 -3.74 -7.91 -23.61
C LEU A 59 -2.26 -7.95 -23.22
N VAL A 60 -1.63 -6.77 -23.15
CA VAL A 60 -0.24 -6.63 -22.68
C VAL A 60 -0.11 -7.09 -21.22
N PHE A 61 -1.03 -6.68 -20.36
CA PHE A 61 -1.02 -7.09 -18.95
C PHE A 61 -1.19 -8.61 -18.78
N GLN A 62 -2.13 -9.23 -19.51
CA GLN A 62 -2.33 -10.69 -19.47
C GLN A 62 -1.13 -11.45 -20.04
N CYS A 63 -0.48 -10.94 -21.09
CA CYS A 63 0.76 -11.52 -21.60
C CYS A 63 1.86 -11.51 -20.53
N LEU A 64 2.04 -10.41 -19.80
CA LEU A 64 3.04 -10.33 -18.72
C LEU A 64 2.76 -11.33 -17.59
N LEU A 65 1.48 -11.49 -17.20
CA LEU A 65 1.08 -12.52 -16.24
C LEU A 65 1.38 -13.93 -16.74
N GLY A 66 1.12 -14.20 -18.02
CA GLY A 66 1.42 -15.49 -18.65
C GLY A 66 2.93 -15.79 -18.70
N LEU A 67 3.75 -14.77 -19.00
CA LEU A 67 5.21 -14.88 -18.99
C LEU A 67 5.77 -15.19 -17.59
N GLY A 68 5.23 -14.55 -16.55
CA GLY A 68 5.64 -14.80 -15.15
C GLY A 68 5.18 -16.12 -14.58
N ALA A 69 4.18 -16.76 -15.20
CA ALA A 69 3.64 -18.04 -14.78
C ALA A 69 4.42 -19.27 -15.30
N GLY A 70 5.54 -19.08 -16.01
CA GLY A 70 6.27 -20.11 -16.78
C GLY A 70 6.11 -21.56 -16.28
N ASN A 71 5.55 -22.44 -17.11
CA ASN A 71 5.30 -23.89 -16.87
C ASN A 71 4.65 -24.29 -15.52
N VAL A 72 4.13 -23.34 -14.73
CA VAL A 72 3.35 -23.68 -13.54
C VAL A 72 1.93 -23.96 -13.98
N ASP A 73 1.64 -25.25 -14.11
CA ASP A 73 0.31 -25.79 -14.30
C ASP A 73 -0.55 -25.40 -13.09
N PHE A 74 -1.28 -24.29 -13.18
CA PHE A 74 -2.12 -23.79 -12.08
C PHE A 74 -3.20 -24.80 -11.67
N ASP A 75 -3.57 -25.72 -12.55
CA ASP A 75 -4.47 -26.85 -12.23
C ASP A 75 -3.84 -27.83 -11.23
N LYS A 76 -2.52 -27.82 -11.07
CA LYS A 76 -1.80 -28.62 -10.07
C LYS A 76 -1.61 -27.93 -8.73
N GLN A 77 -1.96 -26.64 -8.58
CA GLN A 77 -2.08 -26.01 -7.27
C GLN A 77 -3.40 -26.43 -6.60
N LYS A 78 -3.46 -27.69 -6.18
CA LYS A 78 -4.46 -28.14 -5.21
C LYS A 78 -4.26 -27.35 -3.91
N ARG A 79 -5.15 -26.39 -3.64
CA ARG A 79 -5.43 -26.01 -2.25
C ARG A 79 -6.19 -27.17 -1.62
N ASP A 80 -5.84 -27.54 -0.40
CA ASP A 80 -6.69 -28.36 0.46
C ASP A 80 -8.06 -27.68 0.56
N GLY A 81 -9.05 -28.25 -0.12
CA GLY A 81 -10.36 -27.65 -0.32
C GLY A 81 -10.84 -27.90 -1.75
N ASP A 82 -11.63 -28.96 -1.89
CA ASP A 82 -12.13 -29.56 -3.12
C ASP A 82 -13.15 -28.68 -3.87
N VAL A 83 -12.75 -27.46 -4.23
CA VAL A 83 -13.51 -26.57 -5.10
C VAL A 83 -12.65 -26.26 -6.32
N PRO A 84 -12.89 -26.95 -7.45
CA PRO A 84 -12.27 -26.61 -8.71
C PRO A 84 -12.58 -25.14 -9.00
N MET A 85 -11.56 -24.29 -8.94
CA MET A 85 -11.69 -22.89 -9.30
C MET A 85 -11.95 -22.83 -10.80
N HIS A 86 -13.22 -22.94 -11.18
CA HIS A 86 -13.67 -22.65 -12.53
C HIS A 86 -13.34 -21.18 -12.75
N GLN A 87 -12.23 -20.95 -13.46
CA GLN A 87 -11.77 -19.63 -13.85
C GLN A 87 -12.88 -19.00 -14.68
N ALA A 88 -13.71 -18.19 -14.05
CA ALA A 88 -14.77 -17.47 -14.71
C ALA A 88 -14.11 -16.50 -15.69
N LYS A 89 -14.22 -16.79 -16.99
CA LYS A 89 -13.96 -15.87 -18.10
C LYS A 89 -12.54 -15.27 -18.12
N VAL A 90 -11.52 -16.13 -18.09
CA VAL A 90 -10.16 -15.73 -18.47
C VAL A 90 -10.14 -15.34 -19.93
N LEU A 91 -9.71 -14.10 -20.22
CA LEU A 91 -9.36 -13.66 -21.57
C LEU A 91 -8.51 -14.74 -22.25
N ASN A 92 -8.84 -15.07 -23.50
CA ASN A 92 -8.24 -16.18 -24.24
C ASN A 92 -6.70 -16.19 -24.09
N ARG A 93 -6.16 -17.14 -23.31
CA ARG A 93 -4.73 -17.24 -23.00
C ARG A 93 -3.89 -17.34 -24.28
N ASP A 94 -4.45 -17.93 -25.33
CA ASP A 94 -3.78 -18.06 -26.62
C ASP A 94 -3.58 -16.70 -27.28
N ALA A 95 -4.54 -15.77 -27.12
CA ALA A 95 -4.41 -14.41 -27.62
C ALA A 95 -3.39 -13.58 -26.83
N ALA A 96 -3.30 -13.78 -25.51
CA ALA A 96 -2.29 -13.12 -24.69
C ALA A 96 -0.88 -13.67 -24.96
N ASN A 97 -0.74 -14.99 -25.17
CA ASN A 97 0.54 -15.62 -25.47
C ASN A 97 1.03 -15.31 -26.89
N SER A 98 0.12 -15.07 -27.85
CA SER A 98 0.49 -14.79 -29.24
C SER A 98 1.26 -13.47 -29.40
N ILE A 99 1.08 -12.50 -28.50
CA ILE A 99 1.80 -11.21 -28.53
C ILE A 99 3.17 -11.27 -27.83
N ALA A 100 3.51 -12.36 -27.15
CA ALA A 100 4.76 -12.48 -26.40
C ALA A 100 6.04 -12.28 -27.26
N PRO A 101 6.12 -12.77 -28.51
CA PRO A 101 7.26 -12.47 -29.39
C PRO A 101 7.37 -10.98 -29.70
N GLN A 102 6.24 -10.31 -29.97
CA GLN A 102 6.20 -8.88 -30.26
C GLN A 102 6.63 -8.04 -29.04
N LEU A 103 6.20 -8.44 -27.84
CA LEU A 103 6.59 -7.80 -26.59
C LEU A 103 8.11 -7.92 -26.36
N ARG A 104 8.66 -9.14 -26.47
CA ARG A 104 10.11 -9.42 -26.35
C ARG A 104 10.96 -8.68 -27.39
N ALA A 105 10.43 -8.45 -28.59
CA ALA A 105 11.12 -7.69 -29.61
C ALA A 105 11.11 -6.16 -29.36
N SER A 106 10.23 -5.68 -28.47
CA SER A 106 10.00 -4.24 -28.25
C SER A 106 10.50 -3.70 -26.92
N VAL A 107 10.84 -4.59 -25.98
CA VAL A 107 11.25 -4.27 -24.62
C VAL A 107 12.52 -5.08 -24.31
N GLU A 108 13.52 -4.41 -23.74
CA GLU A 108 14.76 -5.08 -23.32
C GLU A 108 14.49 -6.18 -22.30
N ALA A 109 15.30 -7.23 -22.30
CA ALA A 109 15.06 -8.42 -21.48
C ALA A 109 14.94 -8.11 -19.98
N GLU A 110 15.85 -7.28 -19.45
CA GLU A 110 15.83 -6.86 -18.03
C GLU A 110 14.57 -6.06 -17.70
N GLU A 111 14.15 -5.14 -18.58
CA GLU A 111 12.91 -4.39 -18.38
C GLU A 111 11.70 -5.33 -18.39
N LEU A 112 11.68 -6.30 -19.31
CA LEU A 112 10.59 -7.27 -19.42
C LEU A 112 10.46 -8.10 -18.14
N GLU A 113 11.56 -8.57 -17.56
CA GLU A 113 11.55 -9.29 -16.28
C GLU A 113 10.93 -8.45 -15.16
N GLN A 114 11.31 -7.17 -15.05
CA GLN A 114 10.72 -6.27 -14.06
C GLN A 114 9.23 -6.02 -14.31
N LEU A 115 8.78 -5.91 -15.57
CA LEU A 115 7.36 -5.77 -15.90
C LEU A 115 6.57 -7.03 -15.53
N VAL A 116 7.15 -8.21 -15.74
CA VAL A 116 6.58 -9.49 -15.35
C VAL A 116 6.44 -9.57 -13.82
N GLU A 117 7.49 -9.26 -13.08
CA GLU A 117 7.46 -9.24 -11.61
C GLU A 117 6.37 -8.29 -11.08
N ARG A 118 6.33 -7.06 -11.61
CA ARG A 118 5.35 -6.03 -11.20
C ARG A 118 3.92 -6.45 -11.53
N SER A 119 3.69 -7.16 -12.63
CA SER A 119 2.36 -7.71 -12.95
C SER A 119 1.91 -8.74 -11.90
N GLY A 120 2.81 -9.63 -11.47
CA GLY A 120 2.56 -10.59 -10.40
C GLY A 120 2.32 -9.91 -9.05
N ARG A 121 3.13 -8.90 -8.72
CA ARG A 121 2.99 -8.09 -7.50
C ARG A 121 1.67 -7.34 -7.46
N MET A 122 1.22 -6.75 -8.57
CA MET A 122 -0.08 -6.08 -8.64
C MET A 122 -1.22 -7.04 -8.27
N ARG A 123 -1.15 -8.30 -8.73
CA ARG A 123 -2.15 -9.33 -8.42
C ARG A 123 -2.18 -9.74 -6.95
N THR A 124 -1.03 -9.78 -6.28
CA THR A 124 -0.94 -10.17 -4.86
C THR A 124 -1.13 -9.02 -3.91
N PHE A 125 -0.85 -7.80 -4.34
CA PHE A 125 -0.99 -6.58 -3.55
C PHE A 125 -2.45 -6.09 -3.48
N LEU A 126 -3.15 -6.08 -4.61
CA LEU A 126 -4.54 -5.62 -4.70
C LEU A 126 -5.55 -6.72 -4.34
N ARG A 127 -6.67 -6.33 -3.73
CA ARG A 127 -7.82 -7.21 -3.47
C ARG A 127 -8.57 -7.60 -4.74
N ILE A 128 -8.61 -6.69 -5.71
CA ILE A 128 -9.26 -6.92 -7.00
C ILE A 128 -8.49 -7.99 -7.75
N LYS A 129 -9.21 -9.01 -8.23
CA LYS A 129 -8.66 -9.95 -9.21
C LYS A 129 -8.72 -9.28 -10.57
N VAL A 130 -7.57 -9.11 -11.21
CA VAL A 130 -7.49 -8.47 -12.53
C VAL A 130 -7.59 -9.56 -13.61
N GLU A 131 -8.82 -9.81 -14.08
CA GLU A 131 -9.13 -10.88 -15.04
C GLU A 131 -9.47 -10.30 -16.42
N ASP A 132 -10.08 -9.11 -16.47
CA ASP A 132 -10.46 -8.44 -17.71
C ASP A 132 -10.08 -6.94 -17.79
N ALA A 133 -10.49 -6.29 -18.88
CA ALA A 133 -10.25 -4.87 -19.13
C ALA A 133 -10.94 -3.94 -18.11
N ASN A 134 -12.12 -4.32 -17.63
CA ASN A 134 -12.84 -3.56 -16.61
C ASN A 134 -12.11 -3.64 -15.28
N ASP A 135 -11.67 -4.83 -14.86
CA ASP A 135 -10.90 -4.99 -13.62
C ASP A 135 -9.59 -4.20 -13.67
N LEU A 136 -8.88 -4.25 -14.81
CA LEU A 136 -7.65 -3.51 -14.99
C LEU A 136 -7.89 -1.99 -14.94
N SER A 137 -9.00 -1.52 -15.51
CA SER A 137 -9.42 -0.11 -15.44
C SER A 137 -9.76 0.31 -14.00
N GLN A 138 -10.46 -0.53 -13.24
CA GLN A 138 -10.74 -0.28 -11.82
C GLN A 138 -9.46 -0.27 -10.98
N ALA A 139 -8.58 -1.26 -11.17
CA ALA A 139 -7.30 -1.35 -10.47
C ALA A 139 -6.42 -0.13 -10.77
N ARG A 140 -6.35 0.31 -12.03
CA ARG A 140 -5.61 1.52 -12.42
C ARG A 140 -6.15 2.78 -11.74
N ARG A 141 -7.47 2.95 -11.70
CA ARG A 141 -8.09 4.10 -11.00
C ARG A 141 -7.82 4.05 -9.49
N GLY A 142 -7.94 2.87 -8.88
CA GLY A 142 -7.63 2.67 -7.48
C GLY A 142 -6.16 2.99 -7.14
N LEU A 143 -5.21 2.52 -7.96
CA LEU A 143 -3.79 2.82 -7.79
C LEU A 143 -3.48 4.32 -7.87
N ALA A 144 -4.03 5.02 -8.87
CA ALA A 144 -3.81 6.45 -9.02
C ALA A 144 -4.36 7.26 -7.84
N LEU A 145 -5.56 6.92 -7.39
CA LEU A 145 -6.21 7.53 -6.22
C LEU A 145 -5.42 7.25 -4.93
N ALA A 146 -4.95 6.02 -4.75
CA ALA A 146 -4.17 5.64 -3.58
C ALA A 146 -2.79 6.32 -3.56
N GLU A 147 -2.13 6.44 -4.71
CA GLU A 147 -0.87 7.20 -4.84
C GLU A 147 -1.09 8.69 -4.51
N GLU A 148 -2.15 9.30 -5.05
CA GLU A 148 -2.50 10.69 -4.72
C GLU A 148 -2.75 10.88 -3.23
N TYR A 149 -3.51 9.97 -2.61
CA TYR A 149 -3.75 9.99 -1.17
C TYR A 149 -2.45 9.86 -0.37
N CYS A 150 -1.59 8.89 -0.69
CA CYS A 150 -0.31 8.73 -0.01
C CYS A 150 0.61 9.94 -0.18
N GLU A 151 0.61 10.59 -1.34
CA GLU A 151 1.37 11.82 -1.57
C GLU A 151 0.80 12.99 -0.75
N GLN A 152 -0.54 13.11 -0.65
CA GLN A 152 -1.17 14.08 0.24
C GLN A 152 -0.78 13.85 1.70
N LEU A 153 -0.82 12.60 2.18
CA LEU A 153 -0.36 12.27 3.52
C LEU A 153 1.09 12.66 3.75
N ARG A 154 1.97 12.38 2.78
CA ARG A 154 3.39 12.71 2.83
C ARG A 154 3.64 14.21 2.88
N MET A 155 2.91 14.99 2.06
CA MET A 155 3.00 16.45 2.08
C MET A 155 2.52 17.02 3.43
N LEU A 156 1.40 16.52 3.94
CA LEU A 156 0.83 16.95 5.22
C LEU A 156 1.66 16.56 6.43
N SER A 157 2.41 15.46 6.33
CA SER A 157 3.32 15.00 7.39
C SER A 157 4.73 15.55 7.26
N GLU A 158 5.02 16.37 6.24
CA GLU A 158 6.37 16.85 5.91
C GLU A 158 7.37 15.70 5.69
N GLY A 159 6.88 14.53 5.28
CA GLY A 159 7.66 13.31 5.09
C GLY A 159 7.94 12.52 6.37
N ASP A 160 7.48 12.96 7.55
CA ASP A 160 7.65 12.21 8.80
C ASP A 160 6.72 10.97 8.82
N PRO A 161 7.26 9.74 8.95
CA PRO A 161 6.45 8.52 8.94
C PRO A 161 5.45 8.44 10.10
N GLU A 162 5.81 8.92 11.29
CA GLU A 162 4.95 8.85 12.47
C GLU A 162 3.75 9.79 12.32
N ARG A 163 3.97 11.03 11.86
CA ARG A 163 2.87 11.93 11.49
C ARG A 163 2.03 11.39 10.34
N MET A 164 2.65 10.83 9.31
CA MET A 164 1.93 10.23 8.18
C MET A 164 0.98 9.13 8.67
N TRP A 165 1.47 8.29 9.58
CA TRP A 165 0.70 7.25 10.25
C TRP A 165 -0.42 7.80 11.12
N ALA A 166 -0.16 8.86 11.90
CA ALA A 166 -1.16 9.51 12.73
C ALA A 166 -2.32 10.11 11.91
N ILE A 167 -2.03 10.67 10.73
CA ILE A 167 -3.06 11.14 9.79
C ILE A 167 -3.82 9.94 9.21
N TYR A 168 -3.11 8.91 8.75
CA TYR A 168 -3.72 7.71 8.15
C TYR A 168 -4.63 6.93 9.12
N LYS A 169 -4.32 6.89 10.41
CA LYS A 169 -5.09 6.15 11.43
C LYS A 169 -6.18 6.97 12.10
N ALA A 170 -6.33 8.24 11.76
CA ALA A 170 -7.34 9.08 12.39
C ALA A 170 -8.74 8.67 11.92
N ASP A 171 -9.65 8.42 12.88
CA ASP A 171 -11.01 7.97 12.58
C ASP A 171 -12.03 9.12 12.49
N ASP A 172 -11.59 10.35 12.76
CA ASP A 172 -12.42 11.56 12.70
C ASP A 172 -11.63 12.80 12.23
N GLU A 173 -12.38 13.81 11.78
CA GLU A 173 -11.82 15.08 11.31
C GLU A 173 -11.01 15.83 12.37
N PRO A 174 -11.45 15.94 13.65
CA PRO A 174 -10.66 16.55 14.71
C PRO A 174 -9.27 15.91 14.87
N SER A 175 -9.16 14.59 14.77
CA SER A 175 -7.93 13.82 14.90
C SER A 175 -7.01 14.05 13.72
N ILE A 176 -7.54 14.07 12.49
CA ILE A 176 -6.78 14.46 11.28
C ILE A 176 -6.19 15.86 11.46
N ARG A 177 -7.02 16.83 11.84
CA ARG A 177 -6.58 18.23 12.02
C ARG A 177 -5.56 18.38 13.15
N ARG A 178 -5.58 17.51 14.16
CA ARG A 178 -4.58 17.47 15.23
C ARG A 178 -3.26 16.88 14.73
N ALA A 179 -3.32 15.77 14.00
CA ALA A 179 -2.14 15.11 13.44
C ALA A 179 -1.40 16.03 12.46
N ILE A 180 -2.13 16.76 11.59
CA ILE A 180 -1.55 17.71 10.62
C ILE A 180 -0.87 18.89 11.31
N ARG A 181 -1.48 19.44 12.38
CA ARG A 181 -0.90 20.60 13.08
C ARG A 181 0.35 20.28 13.88
N GLY A 182 0.66 18.99 14.04
CA GLY A 182 1.64 18.51 15.01
C GLY A 182 1.11 18.66 16.44
N ALA A 183 1.45 17.72 17.32
CA ALA A 183 1.18 17.91 18.74
C ALA A 183 1.93 19.16 19.24
N PRO A 184 1.27 20.09 19.97
CA PRO A 184 2.02 21.09 20.71
C PRO A 184 2.79 20.38 21.84
N GLY A 185 4.12 20.34 21.72
CA GLY A 185 5.03 19.94 22.80
C GLY A 185 5.47 18.47 22.80
N ALA A 186 6.54 18.17 22.07
CA ALA A 186 7.51 17.12 22.42
C ALA A 186 8.93 17.71 22.37
N GLY A 187 9.06 18.96 22.81
CA GLY A 187 10.32 19.68 22.94
C GLY A 187 10.19 20.65 24.11
N ALA A 188 11.12 20.52 25.06
CA ALA A 188 11.23 21.26 26.32
C ALA A 188 10.23 20.85 27.43
N ASP A 189 10.55 19.79 28.17
CA ASP A 189 10.53 19.82 29.64
C ASP A 189 11.23 18.58 30.20
N GLY A 190 12.30 18.81 30.98
CA GLY A 190 13.11 17.74 31.56
C GLY A 190 14.58 18.08 31.81
N ALA A 191 14.95 19.37 31.88
CA ALA A 191 16.21 19.82 32.44
C ALA A 191 15.91 20.77 33.61
N ALA A 192 15.59 20.19 34.76
CA ALA A 192 15.67 20.89 36.05
C ALA A 192 16.42 19.96 37.00
N ALA A 193 17.63 20.40 37.34
CA ALA A 193 18.54 19.80 38.28
C ALA A 193 17.90 19.65 39.66
N ALA A 194 18.22 18.54 40.33
CA ALA A 194 18.13 18.44 41.78
C ALA A 194 19.49 17.94 42.28
N ASP A 195 20.42 18.89 42.44
CA ASP A 195 21.56 18.79 43.34
C ASP A 195 21.26 19.73 44.52
N GLY A 196 21.35 19.22 45.74
CA GLY A 196 20.81 19.91 46.92
C GLY A 196 20.80 19.05 48.18
N THR A 197 22.00 18.81 48.68
CA THR A 197 22.36 18.17 49.96
C THR A 197 21.82 18.91 51.20
N GLY A 198 21.48 18.18 52.27
CA GLY A 198 21.41 18.66 53.66
C GLY A 198 20.02 18.49 54.33
N SER A 199 19.83 17.48 55.18
CA SER A 199 19.97 17.51 56.65
C SER A 199 18.75 18.09 57.39
N ASP A 200 17.89 17.25 57.98
CA ASP A 200 17.81 17.04 59.45
C ASP A 200 16.54 16.29 59.91
N ALA A 201 16.81 15.32 60.79
CA ALA A 201 16.13 14.78 61.97
C ALA A 201 14.59 14.83 62.24
N GLU A 202 14.20 13.82 63.04
CA GLU A 202 12.95 13.59 63.81
C GLU A 202 11.77 13.00 63.01
N GLY A 203 11.08 11.92 63.39
CA GLY A 203 10.99 11.18 64.64
C GLY A 203 9.56 10.65 64.77
N SER A 204 9.39 9.40 65.25
CA SER A 204 8.14 8.72 65.64
C SER A 204 7.45 7.81 64.59
N GLY A 205 7.55 6.49 64.81
CA GLY A 205 6.63 5.49 64.26
C GLY A 205 5.38 5.32 65.15
N PRO A 206 4.72 4.15 65.20
CA PRO A 206 4.48 3.14 64.15
C PRO A 206 2.96 2.91 63.96
N THR A 207 2.51 2.27 62.87
CA THR A 207 1.22 1.56 62.87
C THR A 207 1.16 0.51 61.76
N THR A 208 1.33 -0.75 62.17
CA THR A 208 0.96 -1.94 61.41
C THR A 208 -0.54 -2.18 61.53
N LYS A 209 -1.22 -2.42 60.40
CA LYS A 209 -2.52 -3.10 60.37
C LYS A 209 -2.59 -4.07 59.17
N PRO A 210 -3.37 -5.16 59.29
CA PRO A 210 -3.18 -6.40 58.54
C PRO A 210 -3.93 -6.40 57.21
N ARG A 211 -3.51 -7.32 56.32
CA ARG A 211 -4.22 -7.68 55.08
C ARG A 211 -5.08 -8.95 55.30
N PRO A 212 -6.06 -9.20 54.43
CA PRO A 212 -7.28 -9.98 54.69
C PRO A 212 -7.08 -11.49 54.77
#